data_AF-A0AAT9HX02-F1
#
_entry.id   AF-A0AAT9HX02-F1
#
_cell.length_a   1.000
_cell.length_b   1.000
_cell.length_c   1.000
_cell.angle_alpha   90.00
_cell.angle_beta   90.00
_cell.angle_gamma   90.00
#
_symmetry.space_group_name_H-M   'P 1'
#
loop_
_entity.id
_entity.type
_entity.pdbx_description
1 polymer ?
#
loop_
_entity_poly.entity_id
_entity_poly.type
_entity_poly.pdbx_seq_one_letter_code
_entity_poly.pdbx_strand_id
1 'polypeptide(L)'
;MVYCAYWGRGYACNPAAIHAKARELAPRLRSVFLVEADQAHTMPDGVEYAVIGSHRSWEMLARATYLVNNANFAEGVVKRPGSVHLQTQHGTPLKTMGIDQSTYPVVAAASGSFTKLLGRVDRWDYNLSANPHSTRVWERAFPGSYEHLEYGYPRNDVYCTAGADDVARVRAELGIPGARGRCCTRPRTATTTPASRPVSTWRRSARRPARTSSSCCAPTTSTTGAHAGTPAGSSTSPRTARPRTSAWPPTP
;
A
#
# COMPACT_ATOMS: atom_id res chain seq x y z
N MET A 1 -5.43 -12.03 -18.23
CA MET A 1 -5.50 -11.34 -16.93
C MET A 1 -5.61 -9.85 -17.20
N VAL A 2 -6.45 -9.15 -16.46
CA VAL A 2 -6.64 -7.70 -16.61
C VAL A 2 -6.22 -7.01 -15.32
N TYR A 3 -5.45 -5.94 -15.44
CA TYR A 3 -4.95 -5.15 -14.31
C TYR A 3 -5.38 -3.70 -14.46
N CYS A 4 -5.72 -3.02 -13.36
CA CYS A 4 -5.97 -1.59 -13.36
C CYS A 4 -5.46 -0.96 -12.06
N ALA A 5 -4.78 0.17 -12.17
CA ALA A 5 -4.29 0.93 -11.02
C ALA A 5 -4.86 2.35 -11.02
N TYR A 6 -5.43 2.78 -9.90
CA TYR A 6 -5.94 4.13 -9.64
C TYR A 6 -6.82 4.67 -10.76
N TRP A 7 -7.81 3.89 -11.21
CA TRP A 7 -8.70 4.23 -12.34
C TRP A 7 -7.99 4.38 -13.69
N GLY A 8 -6.80 3.80 -13.85
CA GLY A 8 -6.04 3.85 -15.09
C GLY A 8 -4.94 4.91 -15.11
N ARG A 9 -4.49 5.40 -13.94
CA ARG A 9 -3.40 6.39 -13.84
C ARG A 9 -2.00 5.82 -14.09
N GLY A 10 -1.89 4.88 -15.02
CA GLY A 10 -0.63 4.25 -15.42
C GLY A 10 -0.26 3.01 -14.61
N TYR A 11 1.00 2.61 -14.76
CA TYR A 11 1.54 1.37 -14.20
C TYR A 11 2.07 1.60 -12.78
N ALA A 12 1.24 1.35 -11.76
CA ALA A 12 1.61 1.62 -10.37
C ALA A 12 0.96 0.68 -9.33
N CYS A 13 1.45 0.79 -8.09
CA CYS A 13 0.86 0.22 -6.88
C CYS A 13 0.83 -1.33 -6.87
N ASN A 14 -0.09 -1.90 -6.09
CA ASN A 14 -0.25 -3.34 -5.94
C ASN A 14 -0.51 -4.05 -7.29
N PRO A 15 -1.34 -3.54 -8.22
CA PRO A 15 -1.58 -4.21 -9.50
C PRO A 15 -0.30 -4.33 -10.35
N ALA A 16 0.56 -3.30 -10.35
CA ALA A 16 1.84 -3.35 -11.05
C ALA A 16 2.81 -4.38 -10.43
N ALA A 17 2.90 -4.45 -9.10
CA ALA A 17 3.73 -5.44 -8.42
C ALA A 17 3.24 -6.87 -8.68
N ILE A 18 1.92 -7.11 -8.62
CA ILE A 18 1.33 -8.41 -8.95
C ILE A 18 1.58 -8.76 -10.42
N HIS A 19 1.42 -7.80 -11.33
CA HIS A 19 1.68 -8.02 -12.75
C HIS A 19 3.15 -8.41 -13.01
N ALA A 20 4.11 -7.70 -12.40
CA ALA A 20 5.53 -8.02 -12.54
C ALA A 20 5.83 -9.45 -12.08
N LYS A 21 5.31 -9.84 -10.90
CA LYS A 21 5.53 -11.20 -10.39
C LYS A 21 4.78 -12.26 -11.19
N ALA A 22 3.59 -11.95 -11.70
CA ALA A 22 2.82 -12.85 -12.55
C ALA A 22 3.52 -13.16 -13.88
N ARG A 23 4.27 -12.21 -14.45
CA ARG A 23 5.08 -12.45 -15.66
C ARG A 23 6.18 -13.49 -15.43
N GLU A 24 6.76 -13.53 -14.23
CA GLU A 24 7.77 -14.52 -13.86
C GLU A 24 7.16 -15.89 -13.61
N LEU A 25 6.07 -15.95 -12.84
CA LEU A 25 5.48 -17.21 -12.38
C LEU A 25 4.56 -17.87 -13.42
N ALA A 26 3.90 -17.07 -14.26
CA ALA A 26 2.90 -17.54 -15.20
C ALA A 26 3.04 -16.84 -16.57
N PRO A 27 4.20 -16.97 -17.26
CA PRO A 27 4.46 -16.28 -18.54
C PRO A 27 3.51 -16.70 -19.67
N ARG A 28 2.84 -17.85 -19.54
CA ARG A 28 1.83 -18.33 -20.50
C ARG A 28 0.51 -17.56 -20.42
N LEU A 29 0.26 -16.83 -19.34
CA LEU A 29 -0.96 -16.05 -19.18
C LEU A 29 -0.80 -14.69 -19.86
N ARG A 30 -1.62 -14.42 -20.86
CA ARG A 30 -1.70 -13.09 -21.45
C ARG A 30 -2.21 -12.09 -20.41
N SER A 31 -1.44 -11.05 -20.13
CA SER A 31 -1.78 -9.96 -19.23
C SER A 31 -2.00 -8.66 -20.00
N VAL A 32 -3.03 -7.89 -19.63
CA VAL A 32 -3.31 -6.57 -20.20
C VAL A 32 -3.53 -5.57 -19.07
N PHE A 33 -2.87 -4.43 -19.13
CA PHE A 33 -3.05 -3.32 -18.20
C PHE A 33 -4.04 -2.29 -18.76
N LEU A 34 -5.00 -1.86 -17.97
CA LEU A 34 -5.93 -0.79 -18.35
C LEU A 34 -5.35 0.56 -17.92
N VAL A 35 -5.37 1.52 -18.85
CA VAL A 35 -4.78 2.85 -18.66
C VAL A 35 -5.69 3.92 -19.26
N GLU A 36 -5.70 5.13 -18.70
CA GLU A 36 -6.33 6.29 -19.31
C GLU A 36 -5.52 6.73 -20.54
N ALA A 37 -6.18 7.35 -21.51
CA ALA A 37 -5.54 7.71 -22.78
C ALA A 37 -4.35 8.65 -22.60
N ASP A 38 -4.46 9.61 -21.68
CA ASP A 38 -3.44 10.58 -21.33
C ASP A 38 -2.26 9.96 -20.55
N GLN A 39 -2.48 8.84 -19.87
CA GLN A 39 -1.47 8.13 -19.07
C GLN A 39 -0.78 7.00 -19.83
N ALA A 40 -1.18 6.71 -21.07
CA ALA A 40 -0.60 5.62 -21.87
C ALA A 40 0.93 5.73 -22.04
N HIS A 41 1.47 6.97 -22.07
CA HIS A 41 2.91 7.23 -22.16
C HIS A 41 3.71 6.77 -20.92
N THR A 42 3.05 6.48 -19.80
CA THR A 42 3.69 6.00 -18.56
C THR A 42 3.86 4.48 -18.54
N MET A 43 3.35 3.77 -19.54
CA MET A 43 3.41 2.32 -19.60
C MET A 43 4.84 1.84 -19.92
N PRO A 44 5.40 0.89 -19.14
CA PRO A 44 6.71 0.34 -19.43
C PRO A 44 6.74 -0.42 -20.76
N ASP A 45 7.90 -0.42 -21.40
CA ASP A 45 8.12 -1.17 -22.64
C ASP A 45 7.84 -2.67 -22.44
N GLY A 46 7.19 -3.28 -23.44
CA GLY A 46 6.83 -4.68 -23.41
C GLY A 46 5.71 -5.04 -22.41
N VAL A 47 4.96 -4.07 -21.89
CA VAL A 47 3.69 -4.29 -21.17
C VAL A 47 2.53 -4.06 -22.12
N GLU A 48 1.73 -5.09 -22.36
CA GLU A 48 0.51 -4.95 -23.15
C GLU A 48 -0.53 -4.12 -22.38
N TYR A 49 -1.08 -3.08 -23.01
CA TYR A 49 -2.09 -2.23 -22.41
C TYR A 49 -3.29 -1.97 -23.34
N ALA A 50 -4.41 -1.56 -22.74
CA ALA A 50 -5.59 -1.11 -23.45
C ALA A 50 -6.13 0.18 -22.80
N VAL A 51 -6.51 1.14 -23.64
CA VAL A 51 -7.08 2.41 -23.18
C VAL A 51 -8.49 2.18 -22.65
N ILE A 52 -8.78 2.64 -21.43
CA ILE A 52 -10.10 2.54 -20.80
C ILE A 52 -11.15 3.19 -21.70
N GLY A 53 -12.26 2.49 -21.92
CA GLY A 53 -13.36 2.94 -22.79
C GLY A 53 -13.21 2.52 -24.26
N SER A 54 -12.03 2.08 -24.69
CA SER A 54 -11.85 1.50 -26.03
C SER A 54 -12.54 0.14 -26.17
N HIS A 55 -12.88 -0.25 -27.40
CA HIS A 55 -13.42 -1.58 -27.70
C HIS A 55 -12.55 -2.70 -27.13
N ARG A 56 -11.22 -2.59 -27.28
CA ARG A 56 -10.26 -3.56 -26.74
C ARG A 56 -10.36 -3.68 -25.22
N SER A 57 -10.51 -2.56 -24.50
CA SER A 57 -10.65 -2.62 -23.04
C SER A 57 -11.90 -3.39 -22.60
N TRP A 58 -13.03 -3.16 -23.26
CA TRP A 58 -14.27 -3.88 -23.00
C TRP A 58 -14.20 -5.35 -23.37
N GLU A 59 -13.57 -5.68 -24.51
CA GLU A 59 -13.32 -7.07 -24.92
C GLU A 59 -12.48 -7.81 -23.85
N MET A 60 -11.41 -7.18 -23.37
CA MET A 60 -10.55 -7.79 -22.35
C MET A 60 -11.28 -7.95 -21.02
N LEU A 61 -12.07 -6.95 -20.59
CA LEU A 61 -12.89 -7.04 -19.38
C LEU A 61 -13.94 -8.15 -19.47
N ALA A 62 -14.57 -8.33 -20.63
CA ALA A 62 -15.59 -9.36 -20.84
C ALA A 62 -14.99 -10.79 -20.88
N ARG A 63 -13.77 -10.94 -21.41
CA ARG A 63 -13.14 -12.25 -21.64
C ARG A 63 -12.20 -12.70 -20.52
N ALA A 64 -11.72 -11.79 -19.68
CA ALA A 64 -10.75 -12.12 -18.66
C ALA A 64 -11.27 -13.16 -17.65
N THR A 65 -10.37 -14.04 -17.20
CA THR A 65 -10.60 -14.93 -16.07
C THR A 65 -10.15 -14.30 -14.76
N TYR A 66 -9.10 -13.48 -14.77
CA TYR A 66 -8.57 -12.82 -13.58
C TYR A 66 -8.56 -11.30 -13.79
N LEU A 67 -9.19 -10.57 -12.87
CA LEU A 67 -9.31 -9.12 -12.88
C LEU A 67 -8.72 -8.58 -11.57
N VAL A 68 -7.64 -7.83 -11.66
CA VAL A 68 -6.91 -7.28 -10.51
C VAL A 68 -7.04 -5.77 -10.51
N ASN A 69 -7.55 -5.21 -9.42
CA ASN A 69 -7.78 -3.77 -9.31
C ASN A 69 -7.50 -3.26 -7.90
N ASN A 70 -7.02 -2.03 -7.78
CA ASN A 70 -6.85 -1.35 -6.49
C ASN A 70 -7.90 -0.27 -6.21
N ALA A 71 -8.73 0.07 -7.21
CA ALA A 71 -9.77 1.09 -7.15
C ALA A 71 -11.10 0.46 -7.58
N ASN A 72 -11.81 1.04 -8.57
CA ASN A 72 -13.06 0.51 -9.09
C ASN A 72 -13.01 0.38 -10.62
N PHE A 73 -13.63 -0.68 -11.14
CA PHE A 73 -13.93 -0.76 -12.58
C PHE A 73 -15.18 0.04 -12.91
N ALA A 74 -15.40 0.33 -14.20
CA ALA A 74 -16.59 1.02 -14.68
C ALA A 74 -17.89 0.31 -14.24
N GLU A 75 -18.97 1.07 -14.04
CA GLU A 75 -20.26 0.52 -13.57
C GLU A 75 -20.84 -0.52 -14.53
N GLY A 76 -20.61 -0.38 -15.83
CA GLY A 76 -21.07 -1.32 -16.86
C GLY A 76 -20.35 -2.67 -16.88
N VAL A 77 -19.35 -2.90 -16.02
CA VAL A 77 -18.68 -4.21 -15.95
C VAL A 77 -19.55 -5.21 -15.21
N VAL A 78 -20.04 -6.20 -15.96
CA VAL A 78 -20.77 -7.36 -15.44
C VAL A 78 -19.77 -8.48 -15.13
N LYS A 79 -19.87 -9.06 -13.92
CA LYS A 79 -19.03 -10.19 -13.52
C LYS A 79 -19.44 -11.44 -14.30
N ARG A 80 -18.48 -12.08 -14.95
CA ARG A 80 -18.70 -13.33 -15.69
C ARG A 80 -18.62 -14.52 -14.72
N PRO A 81 -19.50 -15.53 -14.83
CA PRO A 81 -19.33 -16.79 -14.10
C PRO A 81 -17.95 -17.41 -14.36
N GLY A 82 -17.26 -17.82 -13.29
CA GLY A 82 -15.90 -18.36 -13.36
C GLY A 82 -14.78 -17.34 -13.55
N SER A 83 -15.09 -16.03 -13.57
CA SER A 83 -14.08 -14.98 -13.43
C SER A 83 -13.81 -14.67 -11.96
N VAL A 84 -12.55 -14.33 -11.67
CA VAL A 84 -12.03 -14.03 -10.33
C VAL A 84 -11.64 -12.56 -10.28
N HIS A 85 -12.26 -11.83 -9.36
CA HIS A 85 -12.02 -10.41 -9.11
C HIS A 85 -11.22 -10.25 -7.82
N LEU A 86 -9.98 -9.80 -7.95
CA LEU A 86 -9.09 -9.45 -6.84
C LEU A 86 -9.07 -7.94 -6.64
N GLN A 87 -9.61 -7.49 -5.52
CA GLN A 87 -9.49 -6.13 -5.04
C GLN A 87 -8.26 -6.01 -4.14
N THR A 88 -7.28 -5.19 -4.54
CA THR A 88 -6.02 -5.04 -3.79
C THR A 88 -6.03 -3.87 -2.81
N GLN A 89 -7.05 -3.00 -2.88
CA GLN A 89 -7.07 -1.69 -2.22
C GLN A 89 -5.77 -0.88 -2.48
N HIS A 90 -5.60 0.26 -1.82
CA HIS A 90 -4.43 1.12 -2.06
C HIS A 90 -3.80 1.72 -0.79
N GLY A 91 -4.08 1.15 0.39
CA GLY A 91 -3.49 1.60 1.65
C GLY A 91 -4.31 1.20 2.87
N THR A 92 -3.64 1.17 4.03
CA THR A 92 -4.30 1.05 5.33
C THR A 92 -5.28 2.22 5.51
N PRO A 93 -6.55 1.95 5.85
CA PRO A 93 -7.54 3.00 6.01
C PRO A 93 -7.23 3.84 7.25
N LEU A 94 -7.15 5.17 7.06
CA LEU A 94 -7.10 6.15 8.16
C LEU A 94 -8.37 7.01 8.20
N LYS A 95 -8.97 7.25 7.04
CA LYS A 95 -10.22 8.01 6.90
C LYS A 95 -11.40 7.05 6.88
N THR A 96 -12.55 7.53 7.34
CA THR A 96 -13.84 6.84 7.19
C THR A 96 -14.21 6.71 5.72
N MET A 97 -14.54 5.50 5.27
CA MET A 97 -14.80 5.16 3.86
C MET A 97 -15.96 4.16 3.75
N GLY A 98 -16.49 4.03 2.54
CA GLY A 98 -17.58 3.10 2.26
C GLY A 98 -18.83 3.42 3.06
N ILE A 99 -19.53 2.40 3.54
CA ILE A 99 -20.79 2.53 4.27
C ILE A 99 -20.61 3.27 5.60
N ASP A 100 -19.42 3.27 6.19
CA ASP A 100 -19.16 4.05 7.41
C ASP A 100 -19.36 5.56 7.20
N GLN A 101 -19.37 6.05 5.95
CA GLN A 101 -19.67 7.45 5.65
C GLN A 101 -21.16 7.79 5.76
N SER A 102 -22.05 6.78 5.84
CA SER A 102 -23.50 6.99 6.00
C SER A 102 -23.85 7.77 7.27
N THR A 103 -23.01 7.69 8.31
CA THR A 103 -23.16 8.46 9.56
C THR A 103 -22.89 9.97 9.36
N TYR A 104 -22.35 10.38 8.22
CA TYR A 104 -22.02 11.78 7.90
C TYR A 104 -22.83 12.27 6.70
N PRO A 105 -24.01 12.90 6.91
CA PRO A 105 -24.99 13.17 5.84
C PRO A 105 -24.43 13.96 4.64
N VAL A 106 -23.58 14.95 4.90
CA VAL A 106 -22.94 15.77 3.84
C VAL A 106 -21.96 14.94 3.02
N VAL A 107 -21.21 14.04 3.66
CA VAL A 107 -20.24 13.16 2.99
C VAL A 107 -20.97 12.04 2.26
N ALA A 108 -22.02 11.48 2.84
CA ALA A 108 -22.87 10.47 2.23
C ALA A 108 -23.51 10.97 0.94
N ALA A 109 -24.05 12.20 0.94
CA ALA A 109 -24.62 12.83 -0.25
C ALA A 109 -23.58 13.03 -1.37
N ALA A 110 -22.33 13.36 -1.01
CA ALA A 110 -21.24 13.56 -1.97
C ALA A 110 -20.61 12.25 -2.48
N SER A 111 -20.65 11.17 -1.68
CA SER A 111 -20.00 9.89 -1.99
C SER A 111 -20.82 9.01 -2.95
N GLY A 112 -22.05 9.42 -3.23
CA GLY A 112 -22.94 8.77 -4.18
C GLY A 112 -23.77 7.65 -3.55
N SER A 113 -24.37 6.81 -4.40
CA SER A 113 -25.27 5.75 -3.96
C SER A 113 -24.50 4.59 -3.31
N PHE A 114 -24.79 4.30 -2.04
CA PHE A 114 -24.28 3.11 -1.34
C PHE A 114 -24.73 1.80 -2.01
N THR A 115 -25.90 1.77 -2.66
CA THR A 115 -26.34 0.61 -3.44
C THR A 115 -25.39 0.31 -4.59
N LYS A 116 -24.93 1.35 -5.31
CA LYS A 116 -23.93 1.19 -6.38
C LYS A 116 -22.57 0.76 -5.82
N LEU A 117 -22.21 1.22 -4.61
CA LEU A 117 -21.01 0.76 -3.94
C LEU A 117 -21.09 -0.74 -3.63
N LEU A 118 -22.17 -1.19 -2.99
CA LEU A 118 -22.41 -2.59 -2.66
C LEU A 118 -22.42 -3.48 -3.91
N GLY A 119 -23.10 -3.04 -4.98
CA GLY A 119 -23.07 -3.77 -6.26
C GLY A 119 -21.68 -3.87 -6.90
N ARG A 120 -20.71 -3.03 -6.50
CA ARG A 120 -19.29 -3.19 -6.89
C ARG A 120 -18.58 -4.19 -6.00
N VAL A 121 -18.84 -4.14 -4.69
CA VAL A 121 -18.27 -5.03 -3.68
C VAL A 121 -18.71 -6.48 -3.91
N ASP A 122 -19.96 -6.71 -4.29
CA ASP A 122 -20.51 -8.04 -4.61
C ASP A 122 -19.80 -8.73 -5.78
N ARG A 123 -19.07 -7.97 -6.61
CA ARG A 123 -18.27 -8.57 -7.68
C ARG A 123 -16.96 -9.14 -7.18
N TRP A 124 -16.46 -8.72 -6.02
CA TRP A 124 -15.16 -9.16 -5.54
C TRP A 124 -15.23 -10.63 -5.10
N ASP A 125 -14.22 -11.41 -5.46
CA ASP A 125 -14.00 -12.74 -4.90
C ASP A 125 -12.99 -12.68 -3.77
N TYR A 126 -12.00 -11.80 -3.92
CA TYR A 126 -10.91 -11.63 -2.96
C TYR A 126 -10.67 -10.15 -2.66
N ASN A 127 -10.41 -9.84 -1.39
CA ASN A 127 -10.01 -8.51 -0.93
C ASN A 127 -8.71 -8.58 -0.14
N LEU A 128 -7.64 -8.00 -0.70
CA LEU A 128 -6.33 -7.96 -0.09
C LEU A 128 -6.28 -6.96 1.07
N SER A 129 -5.78 -7.43 2.21
CA SER A 129 -5.63 -6.66 3.42
C SER A 129 -4.17 -6.57 3.83
N ALA A 130 -3.76 -5.38 4.28
CA ALA A 130 -2.40 -5.13 4.73
C ALA A 130 -2.11 -5.69 6.13
N ASN A 131 -3.15 -5.83 6.97
CA ASN A 131 -3.06 -6.21 8.38
C ASN A 131 -4.46 -6.47 8.98
N PRO A 132 -4.55 -7.13 10.15
CA PRO A 132 -5.83 -7.40 10.81
C PRO A 132 -6.66 -6.15 11.18
N HIS A 133 -6.03 -4.98 11.31
CA HIS A 133 -6.76 -3.72 11.50
C HIS A 133 -7.51 -3.32 10.23
N SER A 134 -6.84 -3.38 9.09
CA SER A 134 -7.43 -3.07 7.78
C SER A 134 -8.56 -4.03 7.46
N THR A 135 -8.40 -5.33 7.75
CA THR A 135 -9.44 -6.34 7.54
C THR A 135 -10.74 -5.97 8.24
N ARG A 136 -10.67 -5.70 9.55
CA ARG A 136 -11.84 -5.28 10.35
C ARG A 136 -12.50 -3.99 9.84
N VAL A 137 -11.70 -3.07 9.30
CA VAL A 137 -12.25 -1.84 8.70
C VAL A 137 -12.93 -2.16 7.37
N TRP A 138 -12.37 -3.04 6.55
CA TRP A 138 -12.95 -3.45 5.27
C TRP A 138 -14.25 -4.23 5.42
N GLU A 139 -14.32 -5.16 6.36
CA GLU A 139 -15.54 -5.91 6.69
C GLU A 139 -16.72 -4.97 7.01
N ARG A 140 -16.44 -3.90 7.76
CA ARG A 140 -17.46 -2.91 8.15
C ARG A 140 -17.78 -1.92 7.04
N ALA A 141 -16.75 -1.37 6.38
CA ALA A 141 -16.91 -0.32 5.37
C ALA A 141 -17.45 -0.84 4.03
N PHE A 142 -17.13 -2.08 3.68
CA PHE A 142 -17.48 -2.71 2.41
C PHE A 142 -17.97 -4.14 2.67
N PRO A 143 -19.15 -4.34 3.29
CA PRO A 143 -19.64 -5.69 3.54
C PRO A 143 -19.92 -6.41 2.20
N GLY A 144 -19.51 -7.67 2.11
CA GLY A 144 -19.68 -8.52 0.93
C GLY A 144 -19.27 -9.97 1.20
N SER A 145 -19.46 -10.85 0.22
CA SER A 145 -19.20 -12.30 0.31
C SER A 145 -17.76 -12.71 -0.07
N TYR A 146 -16.86 -11.75 -0.25
CA TYR A 146 -15.49 -11.99 -0.69
C TYR A 146 -14.60 -12.54 0.43
N GLU A 147 -13.51 -13.21 0.06
CA GLU A 147 -12.51 -13.72 1.00
C GLU A 147 -11.42 -12.67 1.26
N HIS A 148 -11.06 -12.49 2.53
CA HIS A 148 -9.97 -11.60 2.92
C HIS A 148 -8.61 -12.28 2.80
N LEU A 149 -7.69 -11.64 2.08
CA LEU A 149 -6.31 -12.10 1.92
C LEU A 149 -5.37 -11.23 2.76
N GLU A 150 -5.02 -11.67 3.97
CA GLU A 150 -4.11 -10.94 4.88
C GLU A 150 -2.62 -11.17 4.58
N TYR A 151 -2.20 -10.93 3.33
CA TYR A 151 -0.80 -11.15 2.91
C TYR A 151 0.07 -9.90 2.92
N GLY A 152 -0.48 -8.73 3.29
CA GLY A 152 0.22 -7.47 3.10
C GLY A 152 0.00 -6.90 1.70
N TYR A 153 0.71 -5.83 1.36
CA TYR A 153 0.62 -5.20 0.05
C TYR A 153 1.83 -5.52 -0.82
N PRO A 154 1.66 -6.11 -2.03
CA PRO A 154 2.75 -6.41 -2.95
C PRO A 154 3.64 -5.21 -3.31
N ARG A 155 3.08 -3.99 -3.29
CA ARG A 155 3.90 -2.78 -3.53
C ARG A 155 4.96 -2.54 -2.44
N ASN A 156 4.78 -3.13 -1.26
CA ASN A 156 5.66 -2.96 -0.13
C ASN A 156 6.78 -4.02 -0.10
N ASP A 157 6.73 -5.05 -0.96
CA ASP A 157 7.73 -6.12 -0.99
C ASP A 157 9.14 -5.57 -1.16
N VAL A 158 9.29 -4.53 -1.98
CA VAL A 158 10.57 -3.83 -2.20
C VAL A 158 11.16 -3.26 -0.91
N TYR A 159 10.37 -2.90 0.10
CA TYR A 159 10.88 -2.42 1.38
C TYR A 159 11.50 -3.54 2.22
N CYS A 160 11.17 -4.80 1.94
CA CYS A 160 11.70 -5.97 2.63
C CYS A 160 12.83 -6.64 1.82
N THR A 161 12.83 -6.49 0.49
CA THR A 161 13.78 -7.18 -0.40
C THR A 161 14.91 -6.31 -0.93
N ALA A 162 14.79 -4.98 -0.89
CA ALA A 162 15.81 -4.08 -1.43
C ALA A 162 17.13 -4.17 -0.65
N GLY A 163 18.24 -4.25 -1.40
CA GLY A 163 19.59 -4.29 -0.86
C GLY A 163 20.27 -2.92 -0.82
N ALA A 164 21.53 -2.90 -0.34
CA ALA A 164 22.35 -1.70 -0.31
C ALA A 164 22.56 -1.10 -1.72
N ASP A 165 22.68 -1.94 -2.74
CA ASP A 165 22.89 -1.52 -4.12
C ASP A 165 21.64 -0.84 -4.71
N ASP A 166 20.45 -1.35 -4.39
CA ASP A 166 19.19 -0.70 -4.78
C ASP A 166 19.07 0.69 -4.17
N VAL A 167 19.42 0.82 -2.89
CA VAL A 167 19.43 2.10 -2.18
C VAL A 167 20.45 3.04 -2.81
N ALA A 168 21.65 2.57 -3.14
CA ALA A 168 22.68 3.37 -3.78
C ALA A 168 22.23 3.88 -5.16
N ARG A 169 21.65 3.00 -5.99
CA ARG A 169 21.10 3.35 -7.31
C ARG A 169 20.01 4.41 -7.21
N VAL A 170 19.01 4.22 -6.35
CA VAL A 170 17.91 5.19 -6.17
C VAL A 170 18.43 6.53 -5.64
N ARG A 171 19.42 6.53 -4.75
CA ARG A 171 20.06 7.78 -4.29
C ARG A 171 20.78 8.50 -5.42
N ALA A 172 21.46 7.78 -6.30
CA ALA A 172 22.13 8.36 -7.46
C ALA A 172 21.12 8.98 -8.44
N GLU A 173 20.04 8.24 -8.77
CA GLU A 173 18.95 8.72 -9.64
C GLU A 173 18.27 9.98 -9.09
N LEU A 174 18.10 10.07 -7.77
CA LEU A 174 17.53 11.25 -7.10
C LEU A 174 18.54 12.37 -6.84
N GLY A 175 19.80 12.23 -7.26
CA GLY A 175 20.86 13.23 -7.04
C GLY A 175 21.14 13.48 -5.55
N ILE A 176 21.13 12.43 -4.72
CA ILE A 176 21.35 12.49 -3.27
C ILE A 176 22.78 12.08 -2.95
N PRO A 177 23.72 13.02 -2.77
CA PRO A 177 25.13 12.70 -2.53
C PRO A 177 25.40 12.21 -1.09
N GLY A 178 26.20 11.14 -0.98
CA GLY A 178 26.75 10.62 0.27
C GLY A 178 25.71 10.08 1.25
N ALA A 179 26.11 9.79 2.48
CA ALA A 179 25.27 9.20 3.54
C ALA A 179 24.35 10.20 4.28
N ARG A 180 24.07 11.38 3.71
CA ARG A 180 23.20 12.37 4.36
C ARG A 180 21.77 11.85 4.47
N GLY A 181 21.19 11.96 5.67
CA GLY A 181 19.77 11.72 5.89
C GLY A 181 18.94 12.77 5.17
N ARG A 182 17.85 12.35 4.52
CA ARG A 182 16.85 13.25 3.93
C ARG A 182 15.51 13.01 4.59
N CYS A 183 14.79 14.10 4.82
CA CYS A 183 13.40 14.06 5.23
C CYS A 183 12.53 14.09 3.98
N CYS A 184 11.68 13.06 3.80
CA CYS A 184 10.64 13.08 2.79
C CYS A 184 9.38 13.67 3.40
N THR A 185 8.87 14.78 2.85
CA THR A 185 7.61 15.38 3.27
C THR A 185 6.56 15.15 2.21
N ARG A 186 5.41 14.60 2.61
CA ARG A 186 4.26 14.38 1.73
C ARG A 186 2.99 14.91 2.39
N PRO A 187 2.68 16.21 2.22
CA PRO A 187 1.47 16.79 2.78
C PRO A 187 0.23 16.19 2.10
N ARG A 188 -0.83 16.01 2.88
CA ARG A 188 -2.15 15.65 2.34
C ARG A 188 -2.74 16.87 1.65
N THR A 189 -3.34 16.69 0.47
CA THR A 189 -4.12 17.76 -0.16
C THR A 189 -5.23 18.21 0.78
N ALA A 190 -5.21 19.50 1.13
CA ALA A 190 -6.25 20.16 1.89
C ALA A 190 -7.03 21.06 0.93
N THR A 191 -8.31 20.78 0.73
CA THR A 191 -9.22 21.73 0.10
C THR A 191 -9.61 22.73 1.16
N THR A 192 -8.81 23.77 1.34
CA THR A 192 -9.17 24.89 2.20
C THR A 192 -10.09 25.80 1.40
N THR A 193 -11.39 25.79 1.66
CA THR A 193 -12.27 26.92 1.27
C THR A 193 -11.69 28.18 1.91
N PRO A 194 -11.47 29.29 1.18
CA PRO A 194 -10.87 30.48 1.77
C PRO A 194 -11.91 31.17 2.66
N ALA A 195 -11.99 30.74 3.92
CA ALA A 195 -12.71 31.45 4.97
C ALA A 195 -11.69 31.97 6.00
N SER A 196 -11.49 33.28 5.95
CA SER A 196 -11.01 34.18 7.01
C SER A 196 -9.63 33.95 7.66
N ARG A 197 -8.73 34.86 7.26
CA ARG A 197 -7.62 35.53 7.97
C ARG A 197 -6.39 34.72 8.44
N PRO A 198 -5.17 35.30 8.27
CA PRO A 198 -3.92 34.58 8.47
C PRO A 198 -3.52 34.57 9.94
N VAL A 199 -3.13 33.40 10.44
CA VAL A 199 -2.32 33.28 11.66
C VAL A 199 -0.96 33.92 11.39
N SER A 200 -0.65 34.94 12.18
CA SER A 200 0.56 35.73 12.13
C SER A 200 1.82 34.88 12.29
N THR A 201 2.69 35.01 11.29
CA THR A 201 4.16 35.02 11.37
C THR A 201 4.79 34.63 12.72
N TRP A 202 5.17 33.37 12.88
CA TRP A 202 6.28 33.02 13.76
C TRP A 202 7.60 33.34 13.05
N ARG A 203 8.12 34.52 13.35
CA ARG A 203 9.38 35.04 12.80
C ARG A 203 10.55 34.26 13.43
N ARG A 204 11.29 33.56 12.58
CA ARG A 204 12.63 33.03 12.84
C ARG A 204 13.54 34.12 13.41
N SER A 205 14.00 33.95 14.65
CA SER A 205 15.17 34.64 15.20
C SER A 205 16.33 33.64 15.30
N ALA A 206 17.11 33.53 14.22
CA ALA A 206 18.41 32.85 14.24
C ALA A 206 19.42 33.59 13.35
N ARG A 207 20.07 34.60 13.94
CA ARG A 207 21.37 35.20 13.59
C ARG A 207 21.91 35.71 14.94
N ARG A 208 23.13 35.48 15.41
CA ARG A 208 24.50 35.24 14.89
C ARG A 208 25.37 34.91 16.15
N PRO A 209 26.71 34.76 16.11
CA PRO A 209 27.63 34.32 15.05
C PRO A 209 28.60 33.20 15.54
N ALA A 210 29.42 32.72 14.60
CA ALA A 210 30.60 31.90 14.87
C ALA A 210 31.58 32.58 15.83
N ARG A 211 32.16 31.79 16.74
CA ARG A 211 33.40 32.13 17.44
C ARG A 211 34.28 30.89 17.50
N THR A 212 35.41 30.98 16.79
CA THR A 212 36.59 30.15 16.89
C THR A 212 37.22 30.26 18.28
N SER A 213 37.51 29.12 18.90
CA SER A 213 38.69 28.99 19.78
C SER A 213 39.09 27.51 19.89
N SER A 214 40.32 27.26 19.47
CA SER A 214 41.11 26.05 19.53
C SER A 214 41.63 25.74 20.93
N SER A 215 42.06 24.48 21.12
CA SER A 215 42.87 23.91 22.22
C SER A 215 42.07 23.62 23.52
N CYS A 216 42.23 22.50 24.24
CA CYS A 216 43.40 21.67 24.50
C CYS A 216 42.98 20.24 24.94
N CYS A 217 43.86 19.28 24.61
CA CYS A 217 44.20 18.04 25.33
C CYS A 217 43.15 16.96 25.66
N ALA A 218 43.43 15.75 25.15
CA ALA A 218 42.93 14.45 25.59
C ALA A 218 43.69 13.95 26.87
N PRO A 219 43.62 12.66 27.24
CA PRO A 219 42.56 11.96 27.98
C PRO A 219 43.05 11.50 29.37
N THR A 220 42.14 11.09 30.27
CA THR A 220 42.53 10.35 31.48
C THR A 220 41.62 9.15 31.69
N THR A 221 42.23 7.98 31.55
CA THR A 221 41.82 6.69 32.11
C THR A 221 41.88 6.71 33.64
N SER A 222 40.90 6.12 34.32
CA SER A 222 41.16 5.35 35.53
C SER A 222 40.10 4.27 35.76
N THR A 223 40.62 3.10 36.07
CA THR A 223 40.01 1.80 36.26
C THR A 223 39.42 1.66 37.67
N THR A 224 38.62 0.60 37.83
CA THR A 224 38.50 -0.31 38.99
C THR A 224 37.34 -0.11 39.97
N GLY A 225 36.60 -1.21 40.19
CA GLY A 225 35.76 -1.39 41.37
C GLY A 225 34.66 -2.44 41.18
N ALA A 226 35.04 -3.71 41.08
CA ALA A 226 34.12 -4.84 41.15
C ALA A 226 33.55 -5.00 42.58
N HIS A 227 32.27 -5.34 42.71
CA HIS A 227 31.79 -6.14 43.84
C HIS A 227 30.63 -7.04 43.43
N ALA A 228 30.82 -8.32 43.75
CA ALA A 228 29.91 -9.43 43.54
C ALA A 228 28.70 -9.40 44.49
N GLY A 229 27.58 -9.95 44.04
CA GLY A 229 26.41 -10.25 44.86
C GLY A 229 25.38 -11.05 44.07
N THR A 230 25.20 -12.32 44.41
CA THR A 230 24.18 -13.27 43.93
C THR A 230 23.94 -14.24 45.11
N PRO A 231 22.85 -15.03 45.24
CA PRO A 231 21.53 -15.02 44.59
C PRO A 231 20.34 -15.09 45.59
N ALA A 232 19.12 -14.84 45.10
CA ALA A 232 17.88 -15.54 45.48
C ALA A 232 16.89 -15.27 44.31
N GLY A 233 16.24 -16.21 43.63
CA GLY A 233 15.71 -17.51 44.03
C GLY A 233 14.19 -17.41 44.11
N SER A 234 13.45 -17.69 43.02
CA SER A 234 12.18 -18.45 43.03
C SER A 234 11.37 -18.32 41.72
N SER A 235 11.24 -19.46 41.04
CA SER A 235 10.03 -20.02 40.40
C SER A 235 9.10 -19.17 39.52
N THR A 236 9.03 -19.53 38.24
CA THR A 236 7.74 -19.63 37.53
C THR A 236 7.78 -20.74 36.48
N SER A 237 6.82 -21.66 36.57
CA SER A 237 6.67 -22.88 35.75
C SER A 237 6.47 -22.62 34.25
N PRO A 238 6.84 -23.57 33.36
CA PRO A 238 6.62 -23.45 31.92
C PRO A 238 5.20 -23.88 31.55
N ARG A 239 4.48 -23.03 30.79
CA ARG A 239 3.20 -23.39 30.18
C ARG A 239 3.47 -24.14 28.88
N THR A 240 2.93 -25.35 28.82
CA THR A 240 2.97 -26.32 27.73
C THR A 240 2.38 -25.75 26.43
N ALA A 241 3.16 -25.78 25.35
CA ALA A 241 2.70 -25.55 23.98
C ALA A 241 2.39 -26.90 23.31
N ARG A 242 1.12 -27.12 22.96
CA ARG A 242 0.69 -28.23 22.08
C ARG A 242 0.96 -27.84 20.61
N PRO A 243 1.55 -28.71 19.78
CA PRO A 243 1.59 -28.48 18.34
C PRO A 243 0.26 -28.92 17.70
N ARG A 244 -0.35 -28.04 16.89
CA ARG A 244 -1.42 -28.40 15.95
C ARG A 244 -0.78 -28.66 14.58
N THR A 245 -0.67 -29.93 14.23
CA THR A 245 -0.41 -30.39 12.86
C THR A 245 -1.74 -30.51 12.12
N SER A 246 -1.94 -29.75 11.05
CA SER A 246 -3.02 -29.99 10.08
C SER A 246 -2.41 -30.52 8.80
N ALA A 247 -2.60 -31.82 8.56
CA ALA A 247 -2.26 -32.50 7.32
C ALA A 247 -3.31 -32.16 6.24
N TRP A 248 -2.84 -31.92 5.02
CA TRP A 248 -3.67 -31.87 3.82
C TRP A 248 -4.01 -33.30 3.36
N PRO A 249 -5.26 -33.61 2.98
CA PRO A 249 -5.54 -34.84 2.26
C PRO A 249 -5.22 -34.66 0.76
N PRO A 250 -4.75 -35.71 0.05
CA PRO A 250 -4.69 -35.70 -1.40
C PRO A 250 -6.06 -36.10 -1.97
N THR A 251 -6.39 -35.55 -3.13
CA THR A 251 -7.60 -35.88 -3.91
C THR A 251 -7.22 -36.09 -5.38
N PRO A 252 -8.10 -36.75 -6.15
CA PRO A 252 -7.92 -38.09 -6.72
C PRO A 252 -7.11 -38.16 -8.02
#